data_AF-A0A2W6DI57-F1
#
_entry.id   AF-A0A2W6DI57-F1
#
_cell.length_a   1.000
_cell.length_b   1.000
_cell.length_c   1.000
_cell.angle_alpha   90.00
_cell.angle_beta   90.00
_cell.angle_gamma   90.00
#
_symmetry.space_group_name_H-M   'P 1'
#
loop_
_entity.id
_entity.type
_entity.pdbx_description
1 polymer ?
#
loop_
_entity_poly.entity_id
_entity_poly.type
_entity_poly.pdbx_seq_one_letter_code
_entity_poly.pdbx_strand_id
1 'polypeptide(L)' 'MTQPTNESQPTNDRRRLVIHAACTCRGVANGFANVVVRKVDGQIELDPHVTGACVLTLAEDEAVALRDALTRWLG' A
#
# COMPACT_ATOMS: atom_id res chain seq x y z
N MET A 1 -21.82 -22.86 -29.19
CA MET A 1 -20.61 -22.91 -28.34
C MET A 1 -20.36 -21.50 -27.85
N THR A 2 -20.77 -21.19 -26.62
CA THR A 2 -20.62 -19.85 -26.02
C THR A 2 -19.63 -19.99 -24.87
N GLN A 3 -18.47 -19.34 -25.00
CA GLN A 3 -17.45 -19.27 -23.95
C GLN A 3 -18.03 -18.58 -22.70
N PRO A 4 -17.73 -19.03 -21.48
CA PRO A 4 -17.92 -18.20 -20.31
C PRO A 4 -16.79 -17.15 -20.26
N THR A 5 -17.16 -15.88 -20.22
CA THR A 5 -16.25 -14.79 -19.85
C THR A 5 -15.80 -15.03 -18.43
N ASN A 6 -14.51 -15.31 -18.27
CA ASN A 6 -13.84 -15.42 -16.99
C ASN A 6 -13.79 -14.02 -16.35
N GLU A 7 -14.91 -13.60 -15.76
CA GLU A 7 -14.95 -12.46 -14.85
C GLU A 7 -14.01 -12.79 -13.70
N SER A 8 -12.81 -12.20 -13.76
CA SER A 8 -11.80 -12.37 -12.72
C SER A 8 -12.35 -11.72 -11.45
N GLN A 9 -12.99 -12.55 -10.65
CA GLN A 9 -13.48 -12.26 -9.31
C GLN A 9 -12.41 -11.46 -8.55
N PRO A 10 -12.72 -10.33 -7.90
CA PRO A 10 -11.73 -9.57 -7.18
C PRO A 10 -11.21 -10.47 -6.07
N THR A 11 -10.02 -11.03 -6.26
CA THR A 11 -9.32 -11.76 -5.22
C THR A 11 -9.21 -10.79 -4.07
N ASN A 12 -9.84 -11.12 -2.94
CA ASN A 12 -9.60 -10.45 -1.67
C ASN A 12 -8.14 -10.71 -1.31
N ASP A 13 -7.25 -9.94 -1.95
CA ASP A 13 -5.82 -10.09 -1.85
C ASP A 13 -5.47 -9.62 -0.45
N ARG A 14 -5.47 -10.55 0.50
CA ARG A 14 -5.12 -10.31 1.91
C ARG A 14 -3.75 -9.65 2.06
N ARG A 15 -2.93 -9.66 1.01
CA ARG A 15 -1.62 -9.02 0.98
C ARG A 15 -1.68 -7.58 0.55
N ARG A 16 -2.81 -7.06 0.07
CA ARG A 16 -2.98 -5.67 -0.39
C ARG A 16 -3.97 -4.92 0.49
N LEU A 17 -3.51 -3.83 1.10
CA LEU A 17 -4.34 -2.87 1.84
C LEU A 17 -4.27 -1.51 1.16
N VAL A 18 -5.35 -0.74 1.21
CA VAL A 18 -5.39 0.66 0.77
C VAL A 18 -5.68 1.54 1.98
N ILE A 19 -4.79 2.49 2.26
CA ILE A 19 -4.90 3.44 3.37
C ILE A 19 -5.11 4.83 2.76
N HIS A 20 -6.16 5.52 3.20
CA HIS A 20 -6.39 6.92 2.82
C HIS A 20 -5.45 7.84 3.59
N ALA A 21 -4.74 8.69 2.86
CA ALA A 21 -3.73 9.59 3.38
C ALA A 21 -3.78 10.94 2.63
N ALA A 22 -2.88 11.85 3.01
CA ALA A 22 -2.64 13.08 2.27
C ALA A 22 -1.14 13.17 1.96
N CYS A 23 -0.80 13.51 0.72
CA CYS A 23 0.57 13.82 0.35
C CYS A 23 0.85 15.30 0.58
N THR A 24 1.94 15.61 1.27
CA THR A 24 2.41 16.97 1.54
C THR A 24 3.52 17.43 0.57
N CYS A 25 3.89 16.62 -0.42
CA CYS A 25 4.88 16.99 -1.43
C CYS A 25 4.39 18.19 -2.23
N ARG A 26 5.17 19.29 -2.19
CA ARG A 26 4.87 20.49 -2.97
C ARG A 26 5.01 20.20 -4.46
N GLY A 27 3.92 20.31 -5.23
CA GLY A 27 3.95 20.28 -6.70
C GLY A 27 3.03 19.26 -7.38
N VAL A 28 2.41 18.36 -6.63
CA VAL A 28 1.27 17.53 -7.08
C VAL A 28 0.02 17.94 -6.30
N ALA A 29 -1.17 17.72 -6.85
CA ALA A 29 -2.43 18.21 -6.28
C ALA A 29 -2.52 17.92 -4.77
N ASN A 30 -2.35 18.96 -3.96
CA ASN A 30 -2.46 18.88 -2.51
C ASN A 30 -3.84 18.33 -2.14
N GLY A 31 -3.89 17.36 -1.24
CA GLY A 31 -5.11 17.12 -0.47
C GLY A 31 -5.53 15.66 -0.31
N PHE A 32 -5.16 14.76 -1.22
CA PHE A 32 -5.54 13.35 -1.09
C PHE A 32 -4.55 12.41 -1.76
N ALA A 33 -4.18 11.34 -1.05
CA ALA A 33 -3.31 10.28 -1.51
C ALA A 33 -3.82 8.93 -0.99
N ASN A 34 -3.66 7.87 -1.77
CA ASN A 34 -3.88 6.52 -1.27
C ASN A 34 -2.52 5.86 -1.11
N VAL A 35 -2.23 5.32 0.07
CA VAL A 35 -1.08 4.46 0.28
C VAL A 35 -1.54 3.02 0.06
N VAL A 36 -1.01 2.38 -0.97
CA VAL A 36 -1.16 0.92 -1.11
C VAL A 36 -0.06 0.25 -0.31
N VAL A 37 -0.46 -0.67 0.57
CA VAL A 37 0.46 -1.53 1.32
C VAL A 37 0.38 -2.93 0.73
N ARG A 38 1.52 -3.52 0.38
CA ARG A 38 1.60 -4.89 -0.14
C ARG A 38 2.64 -5.74 0.59
N LYS A 39 2.37 -7.04 0.77
CA LYS A 39 3.42 -8.02 1.11
C LYS A 39 3.85 -8.79 -0.14
N VAL A 40 5.09 -8.55 -0.58
CA VAL A 40 5.68 -9.15 -1.80
C VAL A 40 7.03 -9.73 -1.43
N ASP A 41 7.25 -11.01 -1.73
CA ASP A 41 8.53 -11.70 -1.52
C ASP A 41 9.17 -11.51 -0.13
N GLY A 42 8.33 -11.48 0.91
CA GLY A 42 8.75 -11.30 2.31
C GLY A 42 8.96 -9.84 2.73
N GLN A 43 8.90 -8.89 1.80
CA GLN A 43 9.01 -7.46 2.06
C GLN A 43 7.64 -6.77 2.10
N ILE A 44 7.61 -5.58 2.72
CA ILE A 44 6.43 -4.72 2.77
C ILE A 44 6.67 -3.53 1.86
N GLU A 45 5.83 -3.37 0.84
CA GLU A 45 5.82 -2.22 -0.05
C GLU A 45 4.78 -1.20 0.39
N LEU A 46 5.14 0.09 0.36
CA LEU A 46 4.26 1.23 0.53
C LEU A 46 4.34 2.10 -0.72
N ASP A 47 3.23 2.19 -1.47
CA ASP A 47 3.08 3.05 -2.64
C ASP A 47 2.11 4.20 -2.33
N PRO A 48 2.61 5.35 -1.81
CA PRO A 48 1.81 6.51 -1.40
C PRO A 48 1.03 7.21 -2.51
N HIS A 49 1.21 6.85 -3.78
CA HIS A 49 0.48 7.45 -4.90
C HIS A 49 -0.32 6.43 -5.73
N VAL A 50 -0.11 5.14 -5.48
CA VAL A 50 -0.66 4.05 -6.30
C VAL A 50 -0.25 4.18 -7.77
N THR A 51 0.89 4.83 -8.03
CA THR A 51 1.43 5.05 -9.37
C THR A 51 2.70 4.23 -9.62
N GLY A 52 3.28 3.64 -8.57
CA GLY A 52 4.62 3.06 -8.61
C GLY A 52 5.76 4.07 -8.75
N ALA A 53 5.48 5.38 -8.82
CA ALA A 53 6.52 6.41 -9.01
C ALA A 53 7.29 6.73 -7.72
N CYS A 54 6.72 6.39 -6.57
CA CYS A 54 7.36 6.48 -5.26
C CYS A 54 6.93 5.25 -4.48
N VAL A 55 7.85 4.28 -4.30
CA VAL A 55 7.60 3.05 -3.54
C VAL A 55 8.66 2.94 -2.47
N LEU A 56 8.24 2.79 -1.22
CA LEU A 56 9.12 2.42 -0.11
C LEU A 56 9.01 0.92 0.11
N THR A 57 10.16 0.25 0.16
CA THR A 57 10.22 -1.19 0.44
C THR A 57 10.94 -1.41 1.76
N LEU A 58 10.28 -2.12 2.66
CA LEU A 58 10.77 -2.43 4.01
C LEU A 58 10.99 -3.94 4.11
N ALA A 59 12.12 -4.36 4.68
CA ALA A 59 12.23 -5.74 5.15
C ALA A 59 11.39 -5.90 6.42
N GLU A 60 11.30 -7.13 6.92
CA GLU A 60 10.46 -7.45 8.06
C GLU A 60 10.85 -6.64 9.31
N ASP A 61 12.15 -6.49 9.57
CA ASP A 61 12.67 -5.75 10.73
C ASP A 61 12.36 -4.25 10.65
N GLU A 62 12.51 -3.60 9.48
CA GLU A 62 12.15 -2.19 9.32
C GLU A 62 10.63 -1.98 9.38
N ALA A 63 9.84 -2.93 8.87
CA ALA A 63 8.39 -2.87 8.99
C ALA A 63 7.94 -3.01 10.46
N VAL A 64 8.61 -3.87 11.24
CA VAL A 64 8.41 -3.98 12.69
C VAL A 64 8.80 -2.67 13.39
N ALA A 65 9.94 -2.08 13.05
CA ALA A 65 10.36 -0.80 13.63
C ALA A 65 9.35 0.32 13.32
N LEU A 66 8.82 0.38 12.10
CA LEU A 66 7.77 1.33 11.72
C LEU A 66 6.49 1.09 12.54
N ARG A 67 6.04 -0.16 12.65
CA ARG A 67 4.87 -0.53 13.47
C ARG A 67 5.06 -0.08 14.92
N ASP A 68 6.20 -0.37 15.52
CA ASP A 68 6.46 -0.07 16.93
C ASP A 68 6.54 1.44 17.18
N ALA A 69 7.10 2.21 16.24
CA ALA A 69 7.06 3.67 16.29
C ALA A 69 5.62 4.21 16.24
N LEU A 70 4.80 3.69 15.32
CA LEU A 70 3.38 4.09 15.21
C LEU A 70 2.60 3.72 16.47
N THR A 71 2.73 2.49 16.97
CA THR A 71 2.08 2.05 18.23
C THR A 71 2.50 2.96 19.39
N ARG A 72 3.79 3.26 19.53
CA ARG A 72 4.29 4.15 20.59
C ARG A 72 3.65 5.54 20.54
N TRP A 73 3.33 6.06 19.35
CA TRP A 73 2.71 7.37 19.19
C TRP A 73 1.19 7.35 19.33
N LEU A 74 0.54 6.22 19.06
CA LEU A 74 -0.92 6.10 19.03
C LEU A 74 -1.52 5.53 20.32
N GLY A 75 -0.71 4.88 21.17
CA GLY A 75 -1.16 4.23 22.42
C GLY A 75 -1.59 2.79 22.22
#